data_AF-A0AAJ1F2P1-F1
#
_entry.id   AF-A0AAJ1F2P1-F1
#
_cell.length_a   1.000
_cell.length_b   1.000
_cell.length_c   1.000
_cell.angle_alpha   90.00
_cell.angle_beta   90.00
_cell.angle_gamma   90.00
#
_symmetry.space_group_name_H-M   'P 1'
#
loop_
_entity.id
_entity.type
_entity.pdbx_description
1 polymer ?
#
loop_
_entity_poly.entity_id
_entity_poly.type
_entity_poly.pdbx_seq_one_letter_code
_entity_poly.pdbx_strand_id
1 'polypeptide(L)'
;MRRVAALQVLLMVSATLLCYLPAASADGAETVIGANVTWADDQTVEGTVRIVSGGHLTVNSADATVSDGSSIIIEEGGALTLNHAGLLADNPPTAIASMGYWDESNRSKFMVPGEGIEGAFDVTMMAMNDDSYFGDGAHIGDEVINLNGSSHTFSFEAGAGDVWIGLTGFSSTSVTVASITIGIENGGSTTILGTDLESVNMKTAGDPGFSIQVDGTLSSVDSTVSGGQMTIGGSMSADDSSFDRLGPVL
;
A
#
# COMPACT_ATOMS: atom_id res chain seq x y z
N MET A 1 -38.71 47.45 -6.82
CA MET A 1 -37.41 46.86 -7.22
C MET A 1 -36.28 47.25 -6.26
N ARG A 2 -36.50 47.09 -4.95
CA ARG A 2 -35.51 47.20 -3.87
C ARG A 2 -35.94 46.14 -2.87
N ARG A 3 -35.06 45.22 -2.47
CA ARG A 3 -35.27 43.98 -1.67
C ARG A 3 -35.08 42.63 -2.41
N VAL A 4 -34.67 42.62 -3.67
CA VAL A 4 -34.03 41.42 -4.27
C VAL A 4 -32.50 41.46 -4.11
N ALA A 5 -31.93 42.63 -3.81
CA ALA A 5 -30.49 42.82 -3.64
C ALA A 5 -29.92 42.35 -2.28
N ALA A 6 -30.75 41.88 -1.34
CA ALA A 6 -30.29 41.43 -0.03
C ALA A 6 -29.92 39.93 0.02
N LEU A 7 -30.28 39.15 -1.01
CA LEU A 7 -30.03 37.71 -1.06
C LEU A 7 -28.79 37.32 -1.91
N GLN A 8 -28.10 38.30 -2.48
CA GLN A 8 -26.85 38.08 -3.25
C GLN A 8 -25.58 38.34 -2.43
N VAL A 9 -25.70 38.76 -1.17
CA VAL A 9 -24.54 39.02 -0.29
C VAL A 9 -24.17 37.80 0.58
N LEU A 10 -25.00 36.74 0.59
CA LEU A 10 -24.74 35.54 1.39
C LEU A 10 -23.98 34.43 0.64
N LEU A 11 -23.55 34.66 -0.60
CA LEU A 11 -23.07 33.59 -1.49
C LEU A 11 -21.87 34.05 -2.33
N MET A 12 -20.76 34.40 -1.67
CA MET A 12 -19.44 34.55 -2.33
C MET A 12 -18.30 34.75 -1.32
N VAL A 13 -18.10 33.78 -0.41
CA VAL A 13 -16.79 33.62 0.27
C VAL A 13 -16.45 32.13 0.28
N SER A 14 -16.24 31.56 -0.92
CA SER A 14 -15.47 30.33 -1.07
C SER A 14 -14.10 30.79 -1.57
N ALA A 15 -13.23 31.15 -0.62
CA ALA A 15 -11.84 31.45 -0.94
C ALA A 15 -11.14 30.11 -1.20
N THR A 16 -11.11 29.68 -2.47
CA THR A 16 -10.18 28.67 -2.93
C THR A 16 -8.78 29.27 -2.83
N LEU A 17 -8.14 29.10 -1.68
CA LEU A 17 -6.73 29.40 -1.52
C LEU A 17 -5.96 28.30 -2.25
N LEU A 18 -5.55 28.57 -3.49
CA LEU A 18 -4.49 27.80 -4.15
C LEU A 18 -3.22 28.02 -3.33
N CYS A 19 -2.92 27.08 -2.43
CA CYS A 19 -1.63 27.04 -1.75
C CYS A 19 -0.56 26.67 -2.79
N TYR A 20 0.18 27.66 -3.28
CA TYR A 20 1.46 27.42 -3.90
C TYR A 20 2.40 26.88 -2.81
N LEU A 21 2.88 25.64 -2.98
CA LEU A 21 3.93 25.07 -2.12
C LEU A 21 5.18 25.98 -2.20
N PRO A 22 5.74 26.44 -1.07
CA PRO A 22 6.99 27.19 -1.10
C PRO A 22 8.13 26.29 -1.56
N ALA A 23 8.95 26.78 -2.49
CA ALA A 23 10.15 26.10 -2.92
C ALA A 23 11.12 25.91 -1.74
N ALA A 24 11.48 24.63 -1.52
CA ALA A 24 12.53 24.04 -0.69
C ALA A 24 13.40 24.98 0.18
N SER A 25 13.34 24.77 1.50
CA SER A 25 14.45 25.03 2.42
C SER A 25 14.99 23.72 2.98
N ALA A 26 16.26 23.68 3.37
CA ALA A 26 17.03 22.49 3.77
C ALA A 26 16.67 21.91 5.16
N ASP A 27 15.41 22.01 5.55
CA ASP A 27 14.74 21.30 6.64
C ASP A 27 13.44 20.82 5.98
N GLY A 28 13.17 19.51 5.97
CA GLY A 28 12.21 18.87 5.05
C GLY A 28 10.95 19.70 4.83
N ALA A 29 10.54 19.89 3.57
CA ALA A 29 9.43 20.77 3.21
C ALA A 29 8.21 20.48 4.11
N GLU A 30 7.82 21.44 4.94
CA GLU A 30 6.69 21.30 5.86
C GLU A 30 5.56 22.25 5.45
N THR A 31 4.37 21.69 5.26
CA THR A 31 3.14 22.42 5.02
C THR A 31 2.26 22.33 6.27
N VAL A 32 1.96 23.48 6.89
CA VAL A 32 1.12 23.56 8.09
C VAL A 32 -0.29 24.03 7.74
N ILE A 33 -1.29 23.23 8.09
CA ILE A 33 -2.72 23.52 7.87
C ILE A 33 -3.37 23.86 9.20
N GLY A 34 -3.60 25.16 9.43
CA GLY A 34 -4.28 25.70 10.62
C GLY A 34 -5.68 26.28 10.35
N ALA A 35 -6.22 26.04 9.16
CA ALA A 35 -7.56 26.46 8.75
C ALA A 35 -8.17 25.41 7.81
N ASN A 36 -9.39 25.66 7.35
CA ASN A 36 -10.05 24.79 6.37
C ASN A 36 -9.39 24.92 4.99
N VAL A 37 -8.91 23.80 4.45
CA VAL A 37 -8.28 23.69 3.14
C VAL A 37 -8.94 22.54 2.38
N THR A 38 -9.15 22.71 1.08
CA THR A 38 -9.68 21.66 0.21
C THR A 38 -8.73 21.44 -0.96
N TRP A 39 -8.31 20.20 -1.16
CA TRP A 39 -7.68 19.72 -2.38
C TRP A 39 -8.76 19.07 -3.25
N ALA A 40 -9.04 19.71 -4.39
CA ALA A 40 -10.09 19.30 -5.32
C ALA A 40 -9.54 18.86 -6.70
N ASP A 41 -8.21 18.95 -6.87
CA ASP A 41 -7.46 18.47 -8.02
C ASP A 41 -6.34 17.57 -7.48
N ASP A 42 -5.83 16.67 -8.32
CA ASP A 42 -4.76 15.76 -7.92
C ASP A 42 -3.53 16.52 -7.41
N GLN A 43 -2.94 16.02 -6.33
CA GLN A 43 -1.79 16.63 -5.66
C GLN A 43 -0.61 15.67 -5.60
N THR A 44 0.60 16.23 -5.63
CA THR A 44 1.81 15.54 -5.20
C THR A 44 2.22 16.09 -3.83
N VAL A 45 2.37 15.20 -2.85
CA VAL A 45 2.78 15.55 -1.49
C VAL A 45 4.24 15.18 -1.31
N GLU A 46 5.08 16.20 -1.19
CA GLU A 46 6.50 16.07 -0.85
C GLU A 46 6.74 16.64 0.55
N GLY A 47 7.37 15.85 1.43
CA GLY A 47 7.70 16.28 2.80
C GLY A 47 6.55 16.06 3.78
N THR A 48 6.41 16.95 4.76
CA THR A 48 5.45 16.77 5.86
C THR A 48 4.24 17.69 5.71
N VAL A 49 3.04 17.14 5.76
CA VAL A 49 1.79 17.89 5.89
C VAL A 49 1.29 17.77 7.32
N ARG A 50 1.34 18.86 8.08
CA ARG A 50 0.91 18.90 9.48
C ARG A 50 -0.40 19.66 9.63
N ILE A 51 -1.45 18.98 10.04
CA ILE A 51 -2.77 19.54 10.32
C ILE A 51 -2.88 19.78 11.82
N VAL A 52 -2.82 21.05 12.21
CA VAL A 52 -2.79 21.46 13.62
C VAL A 52 -4.20 21.72 14.15
N SER A 53 -4.35 21.93 15.46
CA SER A 53 -5.63 22.25 16.09
C SER A 53 -6.40 23.37 15.36
N GLY A 54 -7.64 23.08 14.95
CA GLY A 54 -8.51 24.01 14.21
C GLY A 54 -8.29 24.01 12.69
N GLY A 55 -7.26 23.31 12.21
CA GLY A 55 -7.05 23.00 10.80
C GLY A 55 -7.90 21.82 10.33
N HIS A 56 -8.41 21.92 9.11
CA HIS A 56 -9.17 20.84 8.47
C HIS A 56 -8.74 20.72 7.02
N LEU A 57 -8.08 19.61 6.66
CA LEU A 57 -7.79 19.28 5.27
C LEU A 57 -8.89 18.37 4.74
N THR A 58 -9.50 18.75 3.62
CA THR A 58 -10.38 17.87 2.85
C THR A 58 -9.74 17.55 1.51
N VAL A 59 -9.51 16.27 1.22
CA VAL A 59 -9.21 15.79 -0.14
C VAL A 59 -10.53 15.30 -0.74
N ASN A 60 -10.96 15.90 -1.85
CA ASN A 60 -12.31 15.72 -2.37
C ASN A 60 -12.30 15.42 -3.86
N SER A 61 -12.74 14.21 -4.24
CA SER A 61 -12.84 13.78 -5.64
C SER A 61 -11.52 13.93 -6.41
N ALA A 62 -10.41 13.66 -5.73
CA ALA A 62 -9.05 13.83 -6.23
C ALA A 62 -8.09 12.88 -5.50
N ASP A 63 -6.94 12.62 -6.11
CA ASP A 63 -5.89 11.78 -5.54
C ASP A 63 -4.70 12.61 -5.06
N ALA A 64 -4.16 12.24 -3.89
CA ALA A 64 -2.90 12.75 -3.39
C ALA A 64 -1.84 11.65 -3.48
N THR A 65 -0.91 11.79 -4.43
CA THR A 65 0.27 10.93 -4.53
C THR A 65 1.35 11.42 -3.57
N VAL A 66 1.78 10.57 -2.64
CA VAL A 66 2.70 10.90 -1.56
C VAL A 66 4.07 10.30 -1.84
N SER A 67 5.08 11.16 -1.94
CA SER A 67 6.45 10.74 -2.26
C SER A 67 7.13 10.02 -1.10
N ASP A 68 8.11 9.18 -1.43
CA ASP A 68 8.88 8.39 -0.46
C ASP A 68 9.43 9.24 0.69
N GLY A 69 9.24 8.76 1.92
CA GLY A 69 9.72 9.42 3.13
C GLY A 69 8.90 10.64 3.57
N SER A 70 7.81 10.96 2.87
CA SER A 70 6.86 12.02 3.26
C SER A 70 5.93 11.55 4.38
N SER A 71 5.27 12.51 5.03
CA SER A 71 4.36 12.20 6.14
C SER A 71 3.15 13.14 6.21
N ILE A 72 2.06 12.61 6.77
CA ILE A 72 0.87 13.38 7.14
C ILE A 72 0.68 13.24 8.64
N ILE A 73 0.69 14.36 9.36
CA ILE A 73 0.55 14.42 10.81
C ILE A 73 -0.73 15.18 11.13
N ILE A 74 -1.67 14.53 11.79
CA ILE A 74 -2.91 15.12 12.27
C ILE A 74 -2.79 15.28 13.78
N GLU A 75 -2.50 16.49 14.25
CA GLU A 75 -2.38 16.76 15.69
C GLU A 75 -3.75 16.74 16.37
N GLU A 76 -3.75 16.67 17.71
CA GLU A 76 -4.97 16.82 18.51
C GLU A 76 -5.74 18.10 18.11
N GLY A 77 -7.04 17.95 17.83
CA GLY A 77 -7.90 19.03 17.36
C GLY A 77 -7.78 19.39 15.87
N GLY A 78 -6.85 18.76 15.14
CA GLY A 78 -6.77 18.80 13.68
C GLY A 78 -7.63 17.70 13.06
N ALA A 79 -8.00 17.87 11.79
CA ALA A 79 -8.81 16.88 11.07
C ALA A 79 -8.42 16.71 9.60
N LEU A 80 -8.37 15.46 9.14
CA LEU A 80 -8.27 15.08 7.72
C LEU A 80 -9.57 14.39 7.30
N THR A 81 -10.11 14.82 6.15
CA THR A 81 -11.23 14.16 5.49
C THR A 81 -10.84 13.73 4.08
N LEU A 82 -10.95 12.43 3.81
CA LEU A 82 -10.90 11.86 2.47
C LEU A 82 -12.33 11.62 2.01
N ASN A 83 -12.72 12.22 0.90
CA ASN A 83 -14.07 12.13 0.36
C ASN A 83 -14.01 11.81 -1.14
N HIS A 84 -14.31 10.57 -1.51
CA HIS A 84 -14.11 10.07 -2.87
C HIS A 84 -12.67 10.32 -3.36
N ALA A 85 -11.67 10.01 -2.51
CA ALA A 85 -10.29 10.45 -2.72
C ALA A 85 -9.27 9.32 -2.49
N GLY A 86 -8.14 9.41 -3.18
CA GLY A 86 -6.97 8.56 -2.96
C GLY A 86 -5.90 9.26 -2.15
N LEU A 87 -5.27 8.51 -1.24
CA LEU A 87 -4.00 8.86 -0.62
C LEU A 87 -3.01 7.73 -0.89
N LEU A 88 -2.17 7.92 -1.91
CA LEU A 88 -1.48 6.83 -2.60
C LEU A 88 0.03 7.04 -2.48
N ALA A 89 0.77 6.01 -2.07
CA ALA A 89 2.23 6.04 -2.14
C ALA A 89 2.68 6.14 -3.61
N ASP A 90 3.69 6.94 -3.89
CA ASP A 90 4.36 6.95 -5.20
C ASP A 90 5.03 5.60 -5.48
N ASN A 91 5.73 5.04 -4.48
CA ASN A 91 6.34 3.72 -4.52
C ASN A 91 5.76 2.84 -3.38
N PRO A 92 4.61 2.18 -3.58
CA PRO A 92 4.05 1.29 -2.56
C PRO A 92 4.92 0.03 -2.40
N PRO A 93 4.92 -0.62 -1.22
CA PRO A 93 5.53 -1.92 -1.05
C PRO A 93 4.98 -2.93 -2.05
N THR A 94 5.86 -3.75 -2.63
CA THR A 94 5.51 -4.68 -3.72
C THR A 94 5.62 -6.14 -3.32
N ALA A 95 6.27 -6.44 -2.19
CA ALA A 95 6.52 -7.79 -1.72
C ALA A 95 5.47 -8.25 -0.70
N ILE A 96 5.42 -9.57 -0.49
CA ILE A 96 4.67 -10.19 0.60
C ILE A 96 5.59 -11.04 1.46
N ALA A 97 5.23 -11.25 2.72
CA ALA A 97 5.95 -12.09 3.66
C ALA A 97 5.00 -13.07 4.35
N SER A 98 5.48 -14.28 4.60
CA SER A 98 4.73 -15.28 5.36
C SER A 98 4.53 -14.87 6.81
N MET A 99 3.44 -15.35 7.42
CA MET A 99 3.13 -15.12 8.84
C MET A 99 3.93 -16.04 9.78
N GLY A 100 4.76 -16.94 9.25
CA GLY A 100 5.60 -17.86 10.02
C GLY A 100 4.88 -19.11 10.55
N TYR A 101 3.66 -19.38 10.11
CA TYR A 101 2.92 -20.60 10.49
C TYR A 101 3.57 -21.85 9.91
N TRP A 102 3.74 -22.88 10.74
CA TRP A 102 4.38 -24.14 10.36
C TRP A 102 3.37 -25.26 10.08
N ASP A 103 2.17 -25.18 10.67
CA ASP A 103 1.13 -26.18 10.47
C ASP A 103 0.55 -26.11 9.06
N GLU A 104 0.21 -27.27 8.50
CA GLU A 104 -0.24 -27.39 7.11
C GLU A 104 -1.53 -26.62 6.83
N SER A 105 -2.46 -26.57 7.79
CA SER A 105 -3.76 -25.91 7.63
C SER A 105 -3.66 -24.38 7.51
N ASN A 106 -2.73 -23.76 8.23
CA ASN A 106 -2.57 -22.31 8.29
C ASN A 106 -1.29 -21.83 7.61
N ARG A 107 -0.49 -22.72 7.02
CA ARG A 107 0.73 -22.35 6.32
C ARG A 107 0.45 -21.25 5.31
N SER A 108 1.30 -20.23 5.34
CA SER A 108 1.28 -19.18 4.35
C SER A 108 1.54 -19.74 2.96
N LYS A 109 0.78 -19.30 1.97
CA LYS A 109 0.90 -19.77 0.60
C LYS A 109 0.50 -18.70 -0.41
N PHE A 110 1.02 -18.82 -1.62
CA PHE A 110 0.61 -18.00 -2.76
C PHE A 110 0.31 -18.90 -3.96
N MET A 111 -0.51 -18.41 -4.88
CA MET A 111 -0.87 -19.13 -6.10
C MET A 111 0.00 -18.67 -7.26
N VAL A 112 0.58 -19.63 -7.96
CA VAL A 112 1.18 -19.46 -9.28
C VAL A 112 0.08 -19.65 -10.32
N PRO A 113 -0.25 -18.63 -11.13
CA PRO A 113 -1.22 -18.79 -12.21
C PRO A 113 -0.59 -19.58 -13.36
N GLY A 114 -1.10 -20.78 -13.61
CA GLY A 114 -0.63 -21.65 -14.70
C GLY A 114 -1.75 -22.07 -15.65
N GLU A 115 -3.01 -21.77 -15.33
CA GLU A 115 -4.13 -21.94 -16.25
C GLU A 115 -3.89 -21.19 -17.57
N GLY A 116 -4.08 -21.91 -18.69
CA GLY A 116 -3.89 -21.35 -20.04
C GLY A 116 -2.45 -21.29 -20.55
N ILE A 117 -1.45 -21.71 -19.76
CA ILE A 117 -0.07 -21.85 -20.25
C ILE A 117 0.06 -23.13 -21.08
N GLU A 118 0.49 -23.01 -22.34
CA GLU A 118 0.77 -24.13 -23.21
C GLU A 118 2.21 -24.65 -23.01
N GLY A 119 2.35 -25.94 -22.72
CA GLY A 119 3.66 -26.59 -22.53
C GLY A 119 4.19 -26.50 -21.10
N ALA A 120 5.41 -27.00 -20.90
CA ALA A 120 6.09 -26.89 -19.61
C ALA A 120 6.53 -25.44 -19.35
N PHE A 121 6.59 -25.07 -18.08
CA PHE A 121 6.98 -23.73 -17.67
C PHE A 121 7.77 -23.75 -16.35
N ASP A 122 8.65 -22.77 -16.22
CA ASP A 122 9.45 -22.56 -15.02
C ASP A 122 8.96 -21.32 -14.28
N VAL A 123 8.97 -21.36 -12.95
CA VAL A 123 8.61 -20.23 -12.11
C VAL A 123 9.76 -19.93 -11.18
N THR A 124 10.40 -18.78 -11.39
CA THR A 124 11.47 -18.30 -10.54
C THR A 124 10.90 -17.33 -9.51
N MET A 125 10.89 -17.76 -8.25
CA MET A 125 10.50 -16.97 -7.09
C MET A 125 11.71 -16.19 -6.56
N MET A 126 11.54 -14.89 -6.32
CA MET A 126 12.58 -13.97 -5.86
C MET A 126 12.32 -13.51 -4.43
N ALA A 127 13.33 -13.57 -3.57
CA ALA A 127 13.27 -12.99 -2.22
C ALA A 127 13.33 -11.47 -2.30
N MET A 128 12.98 -10.78 -1.20
CA MET A 128 13.28 -9.35 -1.07
C MET A 128 14.79 -9.10 -1.08
N ASN A 129 15.18 -7.86 -1.41
CA ASN A 129 16.58 -7.45 -1.30
C ASN A 129 17.08 -7.70 0.13
N ASP A 130 18.30 -8.22 0.23
CA ASP A 130 18.98 -8.59 1.48
C ASP A 130 18.37 -9.78 2.25
N ASP A 131 17.25 -10.35 1.78
CA ASP A 131 16.68 -11.59 2.31
C ASP A 131 17.22 -12.84 1.59
N SER A 132 17.08 -13.98 2.25
CA SER A 132 17.58 -15.27 1.77
C SER A 132 16.66 -16.41 2.22
N TYR A 133 16.45 -17.37 1.33
CA TYR A 133 15.70 -18.59 1.58
C TYR A 133 16.51 -19.68 2.29
N PHE A 134 17.69 -19.36 2.82
CA PHE A 134 18.56 -20.35 3.44
C PHE A 134 17.87 -21.06 4.61
N GLY A 135 17.59 -22.35 4.44
CA GLY A 135 16.96 -23.19 5.47
C GLY A 135 15.43 -23.18 5.44
N ASP A 136 14.82 -22.46 4.50
CA ASP A 136 13.38 -22.40 4.31
C ASP A 136 12.89 -23.59 3.47
N GLY A 137 11.57 -23.82 3.50
CA GLY A 137 10.91 -24.87 2.75
C GLY A 137 9.72 -24.36 1.94
N ALA A 138 9.57 -24.85 0.72
CA ALA A 138 8.38 -24.73 -0.09
C ALA A 138 7.60 -26.04 -0.11
N HIS A 139 6.28 -25.97 -0.25
CA HIS A 139 5.38 -27.11 -0.22
C HIS A 139 4.44 -27.06 -1.41
N ILE A 140 4.42 -28.13 -2.21
CA ILE A 140 3.55 -28.28 -3.38
C ILE A 140 2.85 -29.63 -3.26
N GLY A 141 1.55 -29.62 -2.94
CA GLY A 141 0.85 -30.83 -2.51
C GLY A 141 1.53 -31.43 -1.28
N ASP A 142 1.88 -32.71 -1.33
CA ASP A 142 2.59 -33.43 -0.27
C ASP A 142 4.12 -33.31 -0.36
N GLU A 143 4.65 -32.66 -1.41
CA GLU A 143 6.09 -32.52 -1.62
C GLU A 143 6.65 -31.34 -0.82
N VAL A 144 7.82 -31.56 -0.21
CA VAL A 144 8.60 -30.53 0.50
C VAL A 144 9.92 -30.30 -0.22
N ILE A 145 10.14 -29.05 -0.63
CA ILE A 145 11.30 -28.60 -1.39
C ILE A 145 12.12 -27.68 -0.50
N ASN A 146 13.41 -27.99 -0.30
CA ASN A 146 14.31 -27.10 0.43
C ASN A 146 14.69 -25.90 -0.45
N LEU A 147 14.54 -24.71 0.12
CA LEU A 147 14.91 -23.46 -0.53
C LEU A 147 16.30 -23.01 -0.08
N ASN A 148 16.93 -22.16 -0.88
CA ASN A 148 18.22 -21.54 -0.58
C ASN A 148 18.48 -20.33 -1.48
N GLY A 149 19.39 -19.45 -1.07
CA GLY A 149 19.77 -18.26 -1.84
C GLY A 149 18.67 -17.19 -1.90
N SER A 150 18.82 -16.24 -2.81
CA SER A 150 17.83 -15.16 -3.00
C SER A 150 16.76 -15.49 -4.04
N SER A 151 16.81 -16.66 -4.65
CA SER A 151 15.81 -17.12 -5.62
C SER A 151 15.70 -18.64 -5.67
N HIS A 152 14.55 -19.13 -6.12
CA HIS A 152 14.32 -20.55 -6.37
C HIS A 152 13.46 -20.75 -7.62
N THR A 153 13.76 -21.76 -8.43
CA THR A 153 12.99 -22.07 -9.64
C THR A 153 12.25 -23.39 -9.47
N PHE A 154 10.94 -23.34 -9.65
CA PHE A 154 10.06 -24.50 -9.71
C PHE A 154 9.77 -24.81 -11.18
N SER A 155 9.83 -26.09 -11.56
CA SER A 155 9.51 -26.53 -12.92
C SER A 155 8.19 -27.28 -12.94
N PHE A 156 7.31 -26.91 -13.85
CA PHE A 156 5.97 -27.48 -13.99
C PHE A 156 5.78 -28.09 -15.37
N GLU A 157 5.19 -29.28 -15.39
CA GLU A 157 4.84 -29.98 -16.62
C GLU A 157 3.65 -29.32 -17.34
N ALA A 158 3.51 -29.63 -18.63
CA ALA A 158 2.40 -29.14 -19.43
C ALA A 158 1.04 -29.52 -18.82
N GLY A 159 0.18 -28.51 -18.63
CA GLY A 159 -1.16 -28.71 -18.05
C GLY A 159 -1.20 -28.77 -16.52
N ALA A 160 -0.18 -28.26 -15.82
CA ALA A 160 -0.20 -28.16 -14.36
C ALA A 160 -1.36 -27.30 -13.80
N GLY A 161 -1.88 -26.35 -14.59
CA GLY A 161 -2.91 -25.41 -14.14
C GLY A 161 -2.37 -24.49 -13.03
N ASP A 162 -3.28 -23.96 -12.21
CA ASP A 162 -2.91 -23.11 -11.07
C ASP A 162 -2.33 -23.93 -9.93
N VAL A 163 -1.19 -23.50 -9.38
CA VAL A 163 -0.45 -24.23 -8.35
C VAL A 163 -0.27 -23.38 -7.10
N TRP A 164 -0.67 -23.93 -5.95
CA TRP A 164 -0.41 -23.32 -4.65
C TRP A 164 0.96 -23.73 -4.11
N ILE A 165 1.79 -22.75 -3.77
CA ILE A 165 3.09 -22.96 -3.12
C ILE A 165 2.99 -22.49 -1.67
N GLY A 166 3.07 -23.42 -0.73
CA GLY A 166 3.15 -23.13 0.71
C GLY A 166 4.58 -22.85 1.15
N LEU A 167 4.77 -21.99 2.15
CA LEU A 167 6.08 -21.55 2.64
C LEU A 167 6.24 -21.80 4.14
N THR A 168 7.39 -22.32 4.53
CA THR A 168 7.79 -22.46 5.95
C THR A 168 9.21 -21.93 6.13
N GLY A 169 9.39 -20.88 6.93
CA GLY A 169 10.70 -20.29 7.18
C GLY A 169 11.42 -20.93 8.35
N PHE A 170 12.73 -21.14 8.26
CA PHE A 170 13.53 -21.80 9.29
C PHE A 170 13.26 -21.22 10.69
N SER A 171 12.96 -22.07 11.67
CA SER A 171 12.63 -21.62 13.04
C SER A 171 11.43 -20.65 13.11
N SER A 172 10.46 -20.79 12.18
CA SER A 172 9.25 -19.96 12.07
C SER A 172 9.53 -18.50 11.67
N THR A 173 10.62 -18.24 10.93
CA THR A 173 10.86 -16.95 10.30
C THR A 173 9.85 -16.68 9.18
N SER A 174 9.64 -15.41 8.85
CA SER A 174 8.91 -15.01 7.65
C SER A 174 9.75 -15.32 6.41
N VAL A 175 9.10 -15.87 5.39
CA VAL A 175 9.65 -16.07 4.04
C VAL A 175 9.07 -14.98 3.15
N THR A 176 9.91 -14.18 2.53
CA THR A 176 9.47 -13.09 1.65
C THR A 176 9.37 -13.52 0.20
N VAL A 177 8.38 -13.02 -0.53
CA VAL A 177 8.26 -13.15 -1.97
C VAL A 177 8.17 -11.74 -2.54
N ALA A 178 9.24 -11.28 -3.18
CA ALA A 178 9.25 -10.00 -3.88
C ALA A 178 8.50 -10.09 -5.20
N SER A 179 8.74 -11.17 -5.95
CA SER A 179 8.06 -11.46 -7.21
C SER A 179 8.21 -12.93 -7.60
N ILE A 180 7.39 -13.33 -8.56
CA ILE A 180 7.63 -14.54 -9.35
C ILE A 180 7.79 -14.16 -10.81
N THR A 181 8.67 -14.87 -11.52
CA THR A 181 8.79 -14.77 -12.98
C THR A 181 8.47 -16.13 -13.58
N ILE A 182 7.40 -16.19 -14.36
CA ILE A 182 6.97 -17.36 -15.10
C ILE A 182 7.64 -17.31 -16.47
N GLY A 183 8.46 -18.29 -16.80
CA GLY A 183 9.10 -18.47 -18.11
C GLY A 183 8.52 -19.68 -18.83
N ILE A 184 8.23 -19.53 -20.12
CA ILE A 184 7.77 -20.62 -20.99
C ILE A 184 8.89 -21.02 -21.95
N GLU A 185 8.95 -22.30 -22.35
CA GLU A 185 10.01 -22.83 -23.22
C GLU A 185 10.17 -22.06 -24.56
N ASN A 186 9.10 -21.46 -25.05
CA ASN A 186 9.10 -20.67 -26.29
C ASN A 186 9.69 -19.25 -26.14
N GLY A 187 10.28 -18.92 -24.98
CA GLY A 187 11.03 -17.68 -24.75
C GLY A 187 10.19 -16.50 -24.24
N GLY A 188 8.91 -16.71 -23.95
CA GLY A 188 8.08 -15.74 -23.24
C GLY A 188 8.36 -15.75 -21.74
N SER A 189 8.23 -14.59 -21.08
CA SER A 189 8.20 -14.54 -19.62
C SER A 189 7.24 -13.47 -19.13
N THR A 190 6.73 -13.63 -17.92
CA THR A 190 5.88 -12.66 -17.23
C THR A 190 6.27 -12.62 -15.76
N THR A 191 6.43 -11.42 -15.23
CA THR A 191 6.73 -11.19 -13.81
C THR A 191 5.49 -10.67 -13.10
N ILE A 192 5.19 -11.24 -11.93
CA ILE A 192 4.10 -10.84 -11.05
C ILE A 192 4.71 -10.44 -9.70
N LEU A 193 4.34 -9.27 -9.19
CA LEU A 193 4.81 -8.79 -7.89
C LEU A 193 4.18 -9.61 -6.77
N GLY A 194 4.86 -9.73 -5.64
CA GLY A 194 4.35 -10.48 -4.48
C GLY A 194 2.97 -10.00 -4.02
N THR A 195 2.76 -8.69 -3.99
CA THR A 195 1.48 -8.05 -3.62
C THR A 195 0.35 -8.25 -4.64
N ASP A 196 0.67 -8.67 -5.87
CA ASP A 196 -0.32 -8.95 -6.90
C ASP A 196 -0.68 -10.45 -6.96
N LEU A 197 -0.03 -11.28 -6.14
CA LEU A 197 -0.33 -12.71 -6.05
C LEU A 197 -1.56 -12.96 -5.17
N GLU A 198 -2.42 -13.86 -5.63
CA GLU A 198 -3.41 -14.45 -4.74
C GLU A 198 -2.67 -15.21 -3.64
N SER A 199 -2.99 -14.89 -2.39
CA SER A 199 -2.26 -15.40 -1.25
C SER A 199 -3.14 -15.62 -0.01
N VAL A 200 -2.68 -16.52 0.85
CA VAL A 200 -3.33 -16.87 2.12
C VAL A 200 -2.31 -16.77 3.23
N ASN A 201 -2.69 -16.13 4.33
CA ASN A 201 -1.84 -15.91 5.51
C ASN A 201 -0.49 -15.27 5.15
N MET A 202 -0.49 -14.30 4.24
CA MET A 202 0.64 -13.46 3.89
C MET A 202 0.34 -12.02 4.34
N LYS A 203 1.39 -11.25 4.62
CA LYS A 203 1.32 -9.79 4.86
C LYS A 203 2.11 -9.06 3.80
N THR A 204 1.77 -7.81 3.52
CA THR A 204 2.64 -6.92 2.74
C THR A 204 4.00 -6.77 3.42
N ALA A 205 5.06 -6.70 2.61
CA ALA A 205 6.44 -6.53 3.04
C ALA A 205 7.16 -5.52 2.13
N GLY A 206 8.16 -4.84 2.69
CA GLY A 206 8.82 -3.71 2.05
C GLY A 206 8.70 -2.43 2.87
N ASP A 207 9.42 -1.41 2.44
CA ASP A 207 9.39 -0.10 3.07
C ASP A 207 8.08 0.61 2.69
N PRO A 208 7.32 1.15 3.67
CA PRO A 208 6.17 2.00 3.39
C PRO A 208 6.60 3.24 2.61
N GLY A 209 5.82 3.65 1.61
CA GLY A 209 6.12 4.85 0.83
C GLY A 209 5.98 6.13 1.67
N PHE A 210 5.03 6.17 2.59
CA PHE A 210 4.79 7.33 3.45
C PHE A 210 4.20 6.93 4.80
N SER A 211 4.10 7.89 5.71
CA SER A 211 3.50 7.69 7.03
C SER A 211 2.33 8.62 7.33
N ILE A 212 1.35 8.12 8.06
CA ILE A 212 0.22 8.88 8.60
C ILE A 212 0.21 8.73 10.12
N GLN A 213 0.26 9.85 10.83
CA GLN A 213 0.07 9.89 12.28
C GLN A 213 -1.24 10.62 12.58
N VAL A 214 -2.15 9.96 13.31
CA VAL A 214 -3.47 10.50 13.63
C VAL A 214 -3.61 10.65 15.14
N ASP A 215 -3.31 11.82 15.69
CA ASP A 215 -3.64 12.21 17.07
C ASP A 215 -4.97 12.98 17.14
N GLY A 216 -5.39 13.59 16.03
CA GLY A 216 -6.68 14.24 15.84
C GLY A 216 -7.76 13.31 15.29
N THR A 217 -8.40 13.73 14.19
CA THR A 217 -9.48 12.97 13.53
C THR A 217 -9.15 12.68 12.06
N LEU A 218 -9.26 11.42 11.66
CA LEU A 218 -9.27 10.98 10.26
C LEU A 218 -10.66 10.48 9.90
N SER A 219 -11.28 11.03 8.86
CA SER A 219 -12.52 10.52 8.28
C SER A 219 -12.32 10.15 6.82
N SER A 220 -12.72 8.95 6.44
CA SER A 220 -12.61 8.43 5.08
C SER A 220 -13.99 7.97 4.60
N VAL A 221 -14.42 8.44 3.43
CA VAL A 221 -15.69 8.05 2.79
C VAL A 221 -15.43 7.74 1.32
N ASP A 222 -15.78 6.52 0.89
CA ASP A 222 -15.57 6.03 -0.49
C ASP A 222 -14.15 6.34 -1.01
N SER A 223 -13.14 6.09 -0.17
CA SER A 223 -11.77 6.57 -0.39
C SER A 223 -10.76 5.44 -0.24
N THR A 224 -9.56 5.63 -0.78
CA THR A 224 -8.49 4.63 -0.74
C THR A 224 -7.24 5.22 -0.10
N VAL A 225 -6.65 4.52 0.86
CA VAL A 225 -5.29 4.78 1.33
C VAL A 225 -4.42 3.58 0.96
N SER A 226 -3.33 3.79 0.21
CA SER A 226 -2.50 2.68 -0.26
C SER A 226 -0.99 2.91 -0.12
N GLY A 227 -0.30 1.88 0.37
CA GLY A 227 1.17 1.80 0.35
C GLY A 227 1.92 2.58 1.45
N GLY A 228 1.19 3.08 2.44
CA GLY A 228 1.78 3.79 3.59
C GLY A 228 1.82 2.95 4.87
N GLN A 229 2.26 3.59 5.95
CA GLN A 229 2.04 3.13 7.32
C GLN A 229 1.13 4.12 8.06
N MET A 230 0.31 3.64 8.99
CA MET A 230 -0.63 4.48 9.71
C MET A 230 -0.61 4.16 11.20
N THR A 231 -0.53 5.19 12.03
CA THR A 231 -0.61 5.08 13.49
C THR A 231 -1.78 5.93 13.99
N ILE A 232 -2.68 5.33 14.78
CA ILE A 232 -3.89 5.98 15.28
C ILE A 232 -3.79 6.18 16.80
N GLY A 233 -3.43 7.39 17.22
CA GLY A 233 -3.51 7.84 18.62
C GLY A 233 -4.84 8.50 18.98
N GLY A 234 -5.53 9.08 18.00
CA GLY A 234 -6.79 9.82 18.10
C GLY A 234 -7.98 9.00 17.63
N SER A 235 -8.75 9.55 16.69
CA SER A 235 -9.95 8.92 16.15
C SER A 235 -9.89 8.72 14.64
N MET A 236 -10.41 7.60 14.18
CA MET A 236 -10.52 7.24 12.78
C MET A 236 -11.92 6.69 12.50
N SER A 237 -12.57 7.20 11.45
CA SER A 237 -13.78 6.61 10.89
C SER A 237 -13.60 6.36 9.40
N ALA A 238 -14.05 5.21 8.93
CA ALA A 238 -14.01 4.82 7.53
C ALA A 238 -15.36 4.25 7.12
N ASP A 239 -15.93 4.77 6.03
CA ASP A 239 -17.17 4.33 5.42
C ASP A 239 -16.88 4.01 3.95
N ASP A 240 -17.22 2.79 3.52
CA ASP A 240 -16.95 2.29 2.16
C ASP A 240 -15.52 2.57 1.64
N SER A 241 -14.52 2.53 2.53
CA SER A 241 -13.13 2.87 2.20
C SER A 241 -12.20 1.66 2.18
N SER A 242 -11.15 1.73 1.36
CA SER A 242 -10.12 0.70 1.22
C SER A 242 -8.79 1.13 1.84
N PHE A 243 -8.14 0.21 2.55
CA PHE A 243 -6.79 0.37 3.10
C PHE A 243 -5.94 -0.76 2.55
N ASP A 244 -5.14 -0.45 1.53
CA ASP A 244 -4.36 -1.44 0.77
C ASP A 244 -2.87 -1.28 1.05
N ARG A 245 -2.13 -2.39 1.18
CA ARG A 245 -0.68 -2.36 1.46
C ARG A 245 -0.31 -1.42 2.62
N LEU A 246 -1.21 -1.29 3.58
CA LEU A 246 -1.09 -0.40 4.74
C LEU A 246 -0.70 -1.22 5.96
N GLY A 247 0.51 -1.06 6.47
CA GLY A 247 0.92 -1.86 7.62
C GLY A 247 2.26 -1.49 8.26
N PRO A 248 2.39 -1.66 9.59
CA PRO A 248 1.31 -1.98 10.53
C PRO A 248 0.36 -0.78 10.75
N VAL A 249 -0.92 -1.06 11.07
CA VAL A 249 -1.82 -0.08 11.70
C VAL A 249 -1.70 -0.26 13.21
N LEU A 250 -1.13 0.73 13.89
CA LEU A 250 -0.79 0.68 15.32
C LEU A 250 -1.65 1.62 16.18
#